data_AF-A0A1F6T8Q9-F1
#
_entry.id   AF-A0A1F6T8Q9-F1
#
_cell.length_a   1.000
_cell.length_b   1.000
_cell.length_c   1.000
_cell.angle_alpha   90.00
_cell.angle_beta   90.00
_cell.angle_gamma   90.00
#
_symmetry.space_group_name_H-M   'P 1'
#
loop_
_entity.id
_entity.type
_entity.pdbx_description
1 polymer ?
#
loop_
_entity_poly.entity_id
_entity_poly.type
_entity_poly.pdbx_seq_one_letter_code
_entity_poly.pdbx_strand_id
1 'polypeptide(L)'
;MRSLSVYGLIGAIFGVLAILILTAIAVPAYNEYLMPLAMYRDITAIAPLASVFDKMVGWLPWTALILFVWVWWLVAGRLHPVLARLPRTGEGNLAWTWAAWIGGGLLFLMSLVLVLSMFDLDLLGMGGRADALKWIVVMVASALAWLLVSPQALGRFGSQHPATLNWLAIARTAGLGVLFILTFGLVMKAMGATFNAWFLVVTEALDRSMEPSVFGWTWLTIGMVVTMALGSAVVLGLLPAFVPGAGNWRARIVATRPALILTAGALVIGAVSLPVLSRIDYLGNKRLVDVAELSGIRPLSFRLVKFCADKNCRESKDRSANPALKTGKPIVQVASYGSLLDGGYVPLHPDTVAALERFVAGKGTNSVLRKSAMMGATEVYKTLWQPRESFRLIERFTQQGSMKHGSLLHTQIKLAWLTRAAPITAETRAMLEQLSDDKRYFIGNRASARLAAAWARFGDMKRAESFLAQARKTSHGKYDHIKLVPGGPINGQLSGKIVVTGSSNDGIRVGLFRLTDDPTVKVSPADLRMQKSSKGSTPGFRSNGIVLLSDSAVLKADGRFAFRNLGAGDYYLAILLPDEKLKGKTALTGVNVPDLIKLSAAVSRRDVGVIRLTVK
;
A
#
# COMPACT_ATOMS: atom_id res chain seq x y z
N MET A 1 15.31 -22.37 32.57
CA MET A 1 14.90 -22.71 31.18
C MET A 1 13.38 -22.83 31.04
N ARG A 2 12.66 -23.58 31.89
CA ARG A 2 11.18 -23.74 31.79
C ARG A 2 10.35 -22.45 31.72
N SER A 3 10.77 -21.35 32.36
CA SER A 3 10.05 -20.06 32.29
C SER A 3 10.27 -19.31 30.98
N LEU A 4 11.45 -19.44 30.37
CA LEU A 4 11.81 -18.73 29.14
C LEU A 4 11.05 -19.29 27.94
N SER A 5 10.86 -20.61 27.89
CA SER A 5 10.04 -21.29 26.89
C SER A 5 8.57 -20.87 26.95
N VAL A 6 8.04 -20.63 28.16
CA VAL A 6 6.65 -20.14 28.33
C VAL A 6 6.51 -18.71 27.83
N TYR A 7 7.46 -17.83 28.13
CA TYR A 7 7.45 -16.44 27.63
C TYR A 7 7.63 -16.36 26.11
N GLY A 8 8.48 -17.21 25.53
CA GLY A 8 8.62 -17.34 24.08
C GLY A 8 7.35 -17.86 23.42
N LEU A 9 6.67 -18.84 24.02
CA LEU A 9 5.40 -19.36 23.52
C LEU A 9 4.30 -18.29 23.52
N ILE A 10 4.20 -17.48 24.58
CA ILE A 10 3.27 -16.34 24.65
C ILE A 10 3.53 -15.37 23.49
N GLY A 11 4.80 -15.00 23.29
CA GLY A 11 5.19 -14.12 22.18
C GLY A 11 4.87 -14.72 20.81
N ALA A 12 5.10 -16.02 20.62
CA ALA A 12 4.75 -16.72 19.39
C ALA A 12 3.24 -16.67 19.12
N ILE A 13 2.40 -16.88 20.15
CA ILE A 13 0.94 -16.77 20.04
C ILE A 13 0.52 -15.35 19.64
N PHE A 14 1.12 -14.31 20.24
CA PHE A 14 0.88 -12.92 19.83
C PHE A 14 1.30 -12.65 18.39
N GLY A 15 2.45 -13.19 17.96
CA GLY A 15 2.91 -13.07 16.58
C GLY A 15 1.94 -13.71 15.58
N VAL A 16 1.46 -14.92 15.89
CA VAL A 16 0.43 -15.61 15.10
C VAL A 16 -0.84 -14.77 15.06
N LEU A 17 -1.33 -14.28 16.21
CA LEU A 17 -2.53 -13.43 16.27
C LEU A 17 -2.38 -12.15 15.42
N ALA A 18 -1.22 -11.48 15.47
CA ALA A 18 -0.95 -10.28 14.70
C ALA A 18 -0.98 -10.52 13.19
N ILE A 19 -0.35 -11.60 12.70
CA ILE A 19 -0.41 -11.97 11.28
C ILE A 19 -1.83 -12.28 10.86
N LEU A 20 -2.57 -12.97 11.71
CA LEU A 20 -3.94 -13.33 11.37
C LEU A 20 -4.83 -12.09 11.24
N ILE A 21 -4.65 -11.07 12.12
CA ILE A 21 -5.28 -9.75 11.97
C ILE A 21 -4.87 -9.10 10.64
N LEU A 22 -3.57 -9.06 10.36
CA LEU A 22 -3.05 -8.48 9.11
C LEU A 22 -3.62 -9.19 7.88
N THR A 23 -3.75 -10.51 7.92
CA THR A 23 -4.32 -11.32 6.84
C THR A 23 -5.81 -11.01 6.68
N ALA A 24 -6.57 -10.89 7.77
CA ALA A 24 -7.99 -10.53 7.71
C ALA A 24 -8.22 -9.14 7.09
N ILE A 25 -7.35 -8.16 7.38
CA ILE A 25 -7.42 -6.82 6.77
C ILE A 25 -6.96 -6.85 5.31
N ALA A 26 -5.92 -7.63 5.01
CA ALA A 26 -5.25 -7.62 3.71
C ALA A 26 -5.89 -8.54 2.66
N VAL A 27 -6.80 -9.44 3.01
CA VAL A 27 -7.50 -10.30 2.05
C VAL A 27 -8.67 -9.52 1.42
N PRO A 28 -8.53 -8.99 0.18
CA PRO A 28 -9.64 -8.35 -0.50
C PRO A 28 -10.75 -9.36 -0.81
N ALA A 29 -11.92 -8.88 -1.20
CA ALA A 29 -12.96 -9.67 -1.88
C ALA A 29 -12.43 -10.16 -3.25
N TYR A 30 -11.49 -11.11 -3.24
CA TYR A 30 -10.79 -11.61 -4.42
C TYR A 30 -11.76 -12.28 -5.40
N ASN A 31 -12.87 -12.81 -4.90
CA ASN A 31 -14.00 -13.32 -5.70
C ASN A 31 -14.64 -12.29 -6.64
N GLU A 32 -14.35 -10.99 -6.51
CA GLU A 32 -14.85 -9.96 -7.41
C GLU A 32 -13.87 -9.60 -8.54
N TYR A 33 -12.57 -9.89 -8.40
CA TYR A 33 -11.54 -9.37 -9.30
C TYR A 33 -11.13 -10.34 -10.41
N LEU A 34 -10.48 -9.78 -11.44
CA LEU A 34 -9.78 -10.54 -12.49
C LEU A 34 -8.31 -10.64 -12.07
N MET A 35 -7.79 -11.85 -11.89
CA MET A 35 -6.43 -12.06 -11.43
C MET A 35 -5.75 -13.25 -12.10
N PRO A 36 -4.42 -13.23 -12.30
CA PRO A 36 -3.71 -14.40 -12.80
C PRO A 36 -3.96 -15.63 -11.91
N LEU A 37 -4.14 -16.81 -12.50
CA LEU A 37 -4.42 -18.03 -11.73
C LEU A 37 -3.35 -18.36 -10.68
N ALA A 38 -2.08 -18.10 -11.00
CA ALA A 38 -0.98 -18.29 -10.03
C ALA A 38 -1.17 -17.43 -8.78
N MET A 39 -1.61 -16.17 -8.96
CA MET A 39 -1.93 -15.28 -7.85
C MET A 39 -3.18 -15.71 -7.10
N TYR A 40 -4.23 -16.16 -7.81
CA TYR A 40 -5.42 -16.72 -7.17
C TYR A 40 -5.07 -17.93 -6.30
N ARG A 41 -4.24 -18.86 -6.80
CA ARG A 41 -3.75 -20.00 -6.04
C ARG A 41 -3.01 -19.56 -4.79
N ASP A 42 -2.11 -18.59 -4.93
CA ASP A 42 -1.36 -18.02 -3.81
C ASP A 42 -2.31 -17.43 -2.74
N ILE A 43 -3.32 -16.66 -3.14
CA ILE A 43 -4.33 -16.10 -2.22
C ILE A 43 -5.18 -17.21 -1.58
N THR A 44 -5.65 -18.19 -2.35
CA THR A 44 -6.46 -19.29 -1.83
C THR A 44 -5.69 -20.21 -0.88
N ALA A 45 -4.36 -20.31 -1.01
CA ALA A 45 -3.53 -21.04 -0.05
C ALA A 45 -3.49 -20.34 1.32
N ILE A 46 -3.66 -19.02 1.34
CA ILE A 46 -3.69 -18.21 2.57
C ILE A 46 -5.13 -18.04 3.08
N ALA A 47 -6.14 -18.15 2.21
CA ALA A 47 -7.55 -17.95 2.52
C ALA A 47 -8.11 -18.81 3.69
N PRO A 48 -7.68 -20.08 3.93
CA PRO A 48 -8.09 -20.83 5.12
C PRO A 48 -7.74 -20.12 6.44
N LEU A 49 -6.62 -19.40 6.49
CA LEU A 49 -6.28 -18.57 7.66
C LEU A 49 -7.27 -17.42 7.83
N ALA A 50 -7.75 -16.83 6.72
CA ALA A 50 -8.73 -15.74 6.73
C ALA A 50 -10.17 -16.22 7.02
N SER A 51 -10.57 -17.41 6.54
CA SER A 51 -11.93 -17.95 6.74
C SER A 51 -12.18 -18.46 8.16
N VAL A 52 -11.12 -18.92 8.84
CA VAL A 52 -11.14 -19.14 10.30
C VAL A 52 -11.42 -17.83 11.03
N PHE A 53 -10.97 -16.69 10.48
CA PHE A 53 -11.15 -15.37 11.09
C PHE A 53 -12.55 -14.82 10.95
N ASP A 54 -13.22 -14.98 9.82
CA ASP A 54 -14.60 -14.49 9.66
C ASP A 54 -15.54 -15.06 10.76
N LYS A 55 -15.23 -16.27 11.25
CA LYS A 55 -15.89 -16.91 12.39
C LYS A 55 -15.33 -16.51 13.77
N MET A 56 -14.09 -16.02 13.84
CA MET A 56 -13.35 -15.68 15.07
C MET A 56 -13.15 -14.18 15.31
N VAL A 57 -13.59 -13.26 14.42
CA VAL A 57 -13.45 -11.81 14.61
C VAL A 57 -14.07 -11.37 15.94
N GLY A 58 -15.19 -11.97 16.34
CA GLY A 58 -15.81 -11.73 17.64
C GLY A 58 -15.00 -12.23 18.84
N TRP A 59 -14.10 -13.21 18.65
CA TRP A 59 -13.27 -13.83 19.69
C TRP A 59 -11.91 -13.15 19.87
N LEU A 60 -11.46 -12.39 18.87
CA LEU A 60 -10.15 -11.73 18.82
C LEU A 60 -9.89 -10.78 20.01
N PRO A 61 -10.85 -9.93 20.42
CA PRO A 61 -10.68 -9.09 21.61
C PRO A 61 -10.56 -9.92 22.89
N TRP A 62 -11.29 -11.05 22.97
CA TRP A 62 -11.28 -11.94 24.11
C TRP A 62 -9.97 -12.72 24.23
N THR A 63 -9.41 -13.21 23.13
CA THR A 63 -8.12 -13.91 23.15
C THR A 63 -6.99 -12.96 23.55
N ALA A 64 -7.00 -11.72 23.03
CA ALA A 64 -6.06 -10.68 23.45
C ALA A 64 -6.20 -10.33 24.94
N LEU A 65 -7.43 -10.20 25.44
CA LEU A 65 -7.71 -9.95 26.86
C LEU A 65 -7.24 -11.11 27.75
N ILE A 66 -7.52 -12.36 27.37
CA ILE A 66 -7.09 -13.56 28.11
C ILE A 66 -5.56 -13.61 28.18
N LEU A 67 -4.87 -13.41 27.05
CA LEU A 67 -3.41 -13.39 27.02
C LEU A 67 -2.86 -12.25 27.88
N PHE A 68 -3.49 -11.08 27.84
CA PHE A 68 -3.11 -9.95 28.67
C PHE A 68 -3.25 -10.24 30.16
N VAL A 69 -4.41 -10.76 30.57
CA VAL A 69 -4.67 -11.20 31.95
C VAL A 69 -3.62 -12.23 32.39
N TRP A 70 -3.25 -13.14 31.49
CA TRP A 70 -2.25 -14.17 31.78
C TRP A 70 -0.83 -13.60 31.92
N VAL A 71 -0.43 -12.67 31.04
CA VAL A 71 0.85 -11.94 31.16
C VAL A 71 0.89 -11.13 32.46
N TRP A 72 -0.18 -10.40 32.78
CA TRP A 72 -0.28 -9.66 34.02
C TRP A 72 -0.20 -10.58 35.24
N TRP A 73 -0.89 -11.72 35.22
CA TRP A 73 -0.81 -12.71 36.30
C TRP A 73 0.63 -13.21 36.52
N LEU A 74 1.38 -13.47 35.45
CA LEU A 74 2.80 -13.85 35.52
C LEU A 74 3.68 -12.72 36.08
N VAL A 75 3.41 -11.47 35.69
CA VAL A 75 4.14 -10.29 36.18
C VAL A 75 3.82 -10.01 37.65
N ALA A 76 2.55 -9.92 38.01
CA ALA A 76 2.06 -9.67 39.35
C ALA A 76 2.50 -10.77 40.33
N GLY A 77 2.44 -12.05 39.93
CA GLY A 77 2.92 -13.16 40.75
C GLY A 77 4.43 -13.14 41.02
N ARG A 78 5.22 -12.52 40.12
CA ARG A 78 6.66 -12.28 40.33
C ARG A 78 6.95 -11.06 41.19
N LEU A 79 6.11 -10.03 41.09
CA LEU A 79 6.22 -8.83 41.93
C LEU A 79 5.76 -9.09 43.37
N HIS A 80 4.77 -9.96 43.56
CA HIS A 80 4.24 -10.32 44.88
C HIS A 80 3.82 -11.80 44.92
N PRO A 81 4.48 -12.67 45.72
CA PRO A 81 4.19 -14.11 45.76
C PRO A 81 2.75 -14.46 46.17
N VAL A 82 2.11 -13.65 47.01
CA VAL A 82 0.69 -13.83 47.41
C VAL A 82 -0.26 -13.68 46.22
N LEU A 83 0.04 -12.79 45.26
CA LEU A 83 -0.80 -12.62 44.06
C LEU A 83 -0.72 -13.82 43.11
N ALA A 84 0.36 -14.60 43.18
CA ALA A 84 0.46 -15.86 42.45
C ALA A 84 -0.45 -16.98 43.02
N ARG A 85 -0.98 -16.81 44.25
CA ARG A 85 -1.82 -17.80 44.95
C ARG A 85 -3.31 -17.44 44.98
N LEU A 86 -3.71 -16.32 44.36
CA LEU A 86 -5.12 -15.96 44.19
C LEU A 86 -5.89 -17.08 43.44
N PRO A 87 -7.12 -17.43 43.87
CA PRO A 87 -7.97 -16.74 44.85
C PRO A 87 -7.79 -17.21 46.31
N ARG A 88 -6.88 -18.15 46.61
CA ARG A 88 -6.72 -18.73 47.94
C ARG A 88 -5.72 -17.93 48.78
N THR A 89 -6.22 -16.93 49.50
CA THR A 89 -5.45 -16.24 50.54
C THR A 89 -6.22 -16.30 51.86
N GLY A 90 -5.76 -17.13 52.80
CA GLY A 90 -6.29 -17.19 54.17
C GLY A 90 -5.78 -16.07 55.08
N GLU A 91 -4.94 -15.17 54.56
CA GLU A 91 -4.32 -14.08 55.31
C GLU A 91 -4.52 -12.77 54.53
N GLY A 92 -5.35 -11.86 55.05
CA GLY A 92 -5.48 -10.49 54.52
C GLY A 92 -6.88 -10.06 54.05
N ASN A 93 -7.02 -8.76 53.76
CA ASN A 93 -8.23 -8.19 53.17
C ASN A 93 -8.29 -8.56 51.67
N LEU A 94 -9.08 -9.59 51.37
CA LEU A 94 -9.27 -10.13 50.02
C LEU A 94 -9.66 -9.03 49.01
N ALA A 95 -10.52 -8.09 49.42
CA ALA A 95 -10.99 -7.00 48.55
C ALA A 95 -9.86 -6.05 48.14
N TRP A 96 -8.95 -5.72 49.07
CA TRP A 96 -7.80 -4.84 48.77
C TRP A 96 -6.78 -5.54 47.86
N THR A 97 -6.61 -6.85 48.03
CA THR A 97 -5.74 -7.66 47.17
C THR A 97 -6.25 -7.71 45.73
N TRP A 98 -7.58 -7.87 45.54
CA TRP A 98 -8.22 -7.78 44.23
C TRP A 98 -8.14 -6.38 43.63
N ALA A 99 -8.39 -5.33 44.41
CA ALA A 99 -8.31 -3.95 43.95
C ALA A 99 -6.89 -3.59 43.44
N ALA A 100 -5.85 -4.00 44.19
CA ALA A 100 -4.46 -3.79 43.79
C ALA A 100 -4.09 -4.61 42.54
N TRP A 101 -4.58 -5.85 42.44
CA TRP A 101 -4.33 -6.70 41.26
C TRP A 101 -5.01 -6.14 40.01
N ILE A 102 -6.28 -5.74 40.08
CA ILE A 102 -7.04 -5.17 38.95
C ILE A 102 -6.48 -3.79 38.59
N GLY A 103 -6.32 -2.90 39.57
CA GLY A 103 -5.83 -1.53 39.36
C GLY A 103 -4.39 -1.49 38.84
N GLY A 104 -3.51 -2.32 39.41
CA GLY A 104 -2.15 -2.49 38.91
C GLY A 104 -2.11 -3.06 37.49
N GLY A 105 -3.00 -4.01 37.19
CA GLY A 105 -3.12 -4.61 35.85
C GLY A 105 -3.61 -3.62 34.79
N LEU A 106 -4.59 -2.78 35.12
CA LEU A 106 -5.06 -1.72 34.22
C LEU A 106 -3.98 -0.67 33.95
N LEU A 107 -3.25 -0.24 34.97
CA LEU A 107 -2.14 0.71 34.81
C LEU A 107 -0.98 0.11 34.02
N PHE A 108 -0.69 -1.18 34.22
CA PHE A 108 0.29 -1.92 33.44
C PHE A 108 -0.15 -2.03 31.97
N LEU A 109 -1.41 -2.39 31.71
CA LEU A 109 -1.98 -2.43 30.36
C LEU A 109 -1.84 -1.08 29.67
N MET A 110 -2.29 -0.03 30.35
CA MET A 110 -2.26 1.34 29.84
C MET A 110 -0.83 1.74 29.46
N SER A 111 0.14 1.41 30.31
CA SER A 111 1.56 1.67 30.05
C SER A 111 2.05 0.94 28.80
N LEU A 112 1.75 -0.37 28.66
CA LEU A 112 2.16 -1.15 27.50
C LEU A 112 1.50 -0.67 26.20
N VAL A 113 0.19 -0.42 26.21
CA VAL A 113 -0.55 0.07 25.05
C VAL A 113 -0.06 1.45 24.64
N LEU A 114 0.18 2.35 25.60
CA LEU A 114 0.72 3.67 25.30
C LEU A 114 2.12 3.56 24.69
N VAL A 115 3.02 2.75 25.24
CA VAL A 115 4.34 2.50 24.64
C VAL A 115 4.22 2.00 23.20
N LEU A 116 3.36 1.02 22.93
CA LEU A 116 3.14 0.51 21.57
C LEU A 116 2.57 1.59 20.64
N SER A 117 1.61 2.39 21.11
CA SER A 117 1.01 3.50 20.34
C SER A 117 1.97 4.67 20.09
N MET A 118 3.04 4.79 20.88
CA MET A 118 4.10 5.78 20.67
C MET A 118 5.13 5.31 19.64
N PHE A 119 5.18 3.99 19.39
CA PHE A 119 5.93 3.42 18.27
C PHE A 119 5.11 3.37 16.97
N ASP A 120 3.81 3.68 17.02
CA ASP A 120 3.01 3.95 15.83
C ASP A 120 3.28 5.36 15.28
N LEU A 121 3.65 5.38 13.99
CA LEU A 121 3.71 6.48 13.00
C LEU A 121 5.06 7.08 12.58
N ASP A 122 6.20 6.77 13.21
CA ASP A 122 7.51 7.05 12.55
C ASP A 122 7.88 5.96 11.52
N LEU A 123 7.12 4.85 11.50
CA LEU A 123 7.31 3.70 10.59
C LEU A 123 7.06 4.01 9.10
N LEU A 124 6.43 5.15 8.78
CA LEU A 124 6.08 5.59 7.41
C LEU A 124 6.75 6.92 7.02
N GLY A 125 7.78 7.37 7.74
CA GLY A 125 8.56 8.56 7.34
C GLY A 125 7.83 9.89 7.48
N MET A 126 6.82 10.00 8.36
CA MET A 126 6.26 11.29 8.76
C MET A 126 6.53 11.52 10.25
N GLY A 127 7.57 12.32 10.51
CA GLY A 127 8.08 12.64 11.84
C GLY A 127 6.99 13.01 12.84
N GLY A 128 6.65 12.06 13.71
CA GLY A 128 5.86 12.30 14.91
C GLY A 128 6.81 12.63 16.04
N ARG A 129 6.90 13.90 16.44
CA ARG A 129 7.62 14.28 17.67
C ARG A 129 7.12 13.39 18.82
N ALA A 130 8.04 12.67 19.46
CA ALA A 130 7.75 11.95 20.69
C ALA A 130 7.14 12.95 21.69
N ASP A 131 5.85 12.76 21.97
CA ASP A 131 5.13 13.62 22.89
C ASP A 131 5.65 13.34 24.30
N ALA A 132 6.43 14.28 24.84
CA ALA A 132 7.00 14.17 26.17
C ALA A 132 5.93 13.90 27.23
N LEU A 133 4.71 14.42 27.02
CA LEU A 133 3.57 14.18 27.91
C LEU A 133 3.18 12.70 27.95
N LYS A 134 3.14 12.01 26.80
CA LYS A 134 2.82 10.59 26.74
C LYS A 134 3.88 9.72 27.45
N TRP A 135 5.17 10.07 27.33
CA TRP A 135 6.24 9.37 28.06
C TRP A 135 6.13 9.57 29.57
N ILE A 136 5.80 10.79 30.00
CA ILE A 136 5.53 11.08 31.42
C ILE A 136 4.36 10.22 31.92
N VAL A 137 3.24 10.17 31.18
CA VAL A 137 2.07 9.36 31.54
C VAL A 137 2.41 7.87 31.62
N VAL A 138 3.17 7.34 30.66
CA VAL A 138 3.65 5.95 30.66
C VAL A 138 4.52 5.65 31.89
N MET A 139 5.49 6.52 32.19
CA MET A 139 6.39 6.33 33.34
C MET A 139 5.63 6.40 34.65
N VAL A 140 4.69 7.34 34.79
CA VAL A 140 3.84 7.48 35.98
C VAL A 140 2.93 6.26 36.15
N ALA A 141 2.23 5.83 35.09
CA ALA A 141 1.36 4.66 35.15
C ALA A 141 2.14 3.39 35.52
N SER A 142 3.34 3.20 34.97
CA SER A 142 4.21 2.06 35.29
C SER A 142 4.75 2.13 36.72
N ALA A 143 5.17 3.31 37.19
CA ALA A 143 5.59 3.52 38.58
C ALA A 143 4.45 3.18 39.56
N LEU A 144 3.24 3.66 39.29
CA LEU A 144 2.05 3.39 40.10
C LEU A 144 1.70 1.89 40.08
N ALA A 145 1.76 1.22 38.94
CA ALA A 145 1.54 -0.22 38.85
C ALA A 145 2.52 -1.01 39.74
N TRP A 146 3.81 -0.65 39.72
CA TRP A 146 4.82 -1.27 40.58
C TRP A 146 4.59 -0.97 42.07
N LEU A 147 4.17 0.24 42.42
CA LEU A 147 3.89 0.64 43.80
C LEU A 147 2.67 -0.07 44.39
N LEU A 148 1.58 -0.18 43.61
CA LEU A 148 0.32 -0.83 44.02
C LEU A 148 0.51 -2.31 44.33
N VAL A 149 1.36 -2.98 43.56
CA VAL A 149 1.56 -4.43 43.64
C VAL A 149 2.69 -4.83 44.59
N SER A 150 3.69 -3.97 44.80
CA SER A 150 4.89 -4.32 45.56
C SER A 150 4.65 -4.41 47.07
N PRO A 151 5.15 -5.47 47.76
CA PRO A 151 5.09 -5.56 49.22
C PRO A 151 5.96 -4.51 49.92
N GLN A 152 6.94 -3.94 49.22
CA GLN A 152 7.81 -2.89 49.75
C GLN A 152 7.10 -1.51 49.79
N ALA A 153 5.95 -1.38 49.11
CA ALA A 153 5.16 -0.15 49.00
C ALA A 153 3.70 -0.39 49.42
N LEU A 154 2.73 -0.22 48.52
CA LEU A 154 1.29 -0.24 48.83
C LEU A 154 0.67 -1.65 48.79
N GLY A 155 1.38 -2.63 48.24
CA GLY A 155 0.93 -4.02 48.12
C GLY A 155 1.10 -4.86 49.39
N ARG A 156 0.87 -4.30 50.58
CA ARG A 156 0.95 -5.02 51.87
C ARG A 156 -0.43 -5.53 52.25
N PHE A 157 -0.74 -6.77 51.88
CA PHE A 157 -2.10 -7.32 51.96
C PHE A 157 -2.47 -7.98 53.31
N GLY A 158 -1.53 -8.11 54.26
CA GLY A 158 -1.74 -8.69 55.60
C GLY A 158 -2.08 -7.67 56.70
N SER A 159 -2.35 -8.15 57.93
CA SER A 159 -2.77 -7.38 59.12
C SER A 159 -1.73 -6.41 59.70
N GLN A 160 -0.59 -6.21 59.04
CA GLN A 160 0.42 -5.24 59.45
C GLN A 160 0.22 -3.92 58.69
N HIS A 161 -0.44 -2.96 59.36
CA HIS A 161 -0.37 -1.53 59.06
C HIS A 161 0.34 -0.82 60.24
N PRO A 162 0.96 0.36 60.05
CA PRO A 162 2.22 0.61 59.37
C PRO A 162 3.30 1.07 60.37
N ALA A 163 4.37 0.30 60.59
CA ALA A 163 5.58 0.84 61.21
C ALA A 163 6.50 1.36 60.11
N THR A 164 6.31 2.64 59.74
CA THR A 164 7.13 3.46 58.83
C THR A 164 7.33 2.96 57.40
N LEU A 165 6.72 3.65 56.43
CA LEU A 165 7.06 3.52 55.02
C LEU A 165 8.44 4.14 54.78
N ASN A 166 9.44 3.31 54.48
CA ASN A 166 10.75 3.81 54.10
C ASN A 166 10.67 4.50 52.72
N TRP A 167 10.82 5.81 52.69
CA TRP A 167 10.74 6.62 51.47
C TRP A 167 11.74 6.18 50.40
N LEU A 168 12.92 5.69 50.82
CA LEU A 168 13.93 5.14 49.91
C LEU A 168 13.45 3.85 49.23
N ALA A 169 12.68 3.01 49.95
CA ALA A 169 12.13 1.76 49.39
C ALA A 169 10.99 2.04 48.40
N ILE A 170 10.17 3.06 48.67
CA ILE A 170 9.12 3.54 47.74
C ILE A 170 9.75 4.10 46.47
N ALA A 171 10.71 5.04 46.61
CA ALA A 171 11.40 5.65 45.47
C ALA A 171 12.11 4.58 44.61
N ARG A 172 12.77 3.62 45.25
CA ARG A 172 13.39 2.48 44.56
C ARG A 172 12.37 1.63 43.81
N THR A 173 11.22 1.33 44.40
CA THR A 173 10.16 0.52 43.77
C THR A 173 9.57 1.22 42.55
N ALA A 174 9.26 2.51 42.68
CA ALA A 174 8.80 3.34 41.57
C ALA A 174 9.84 3.40 40.44
N GLY A 175 11.11 3.63 40.79
CA GLY A 175 12.22 3.67 39.85
C GLY A 175 12.43 2.36 39.09
N LEU A 176 12.20 1.20 39.72
CA LEU A 176 12.26 -0.10 39.04
C LEU A 176 11.13 -0.29 38.02
N GLY A 177 9.92 0.22 38.30
CA GLY A 177 8.82 0.23 37.33
C GLY A 177 9.14 1.09 36.12
N VAL A 178 9.63 2.32 36.36
CA VAL A 178 10.10 3.22 35.29
C VAL A 178 11.21 2.57 34.45
N LEU A 179 12.20 1.95 35.09
CA LEU A 179 13.30 1.30 34.38
C LEU A 179 12.83 0.09 33.57
N PHE A 180 11.85 -0.67 34.08
CA PHE A 180 11.24 -1.78 33.34
C PHE A 180 10.57 -1.27 32.06
N ILE A 181 9.73 -0.24 32.14
CA ILE A 181 8.98 0.24 30.96
C ILE A 181 9.90 0.90 29.92
N LEU A 182 10.99 1.56 30.37
CA LEU A 182 12.03 2.06 29.47
C LEU A 182 12.78 0.92 28.76
N THR A 183 13.14 -0.13 29.50
CA THR A 183 13.79 -1.32 28.94
C THR A 183 12.86 -2.04 27.96
N PHE A 184 11.57 -2.18 28.32
CA PHE A 184 10.54 -2.71 27.44
C PHE A 184 10.45 -1.90 26.14
N GLY A 185 10.36 -0.57 26.24
CA GLY A 185 10.32 0.31 25.08
C GLY A 185 11.56 0.16 24.18
N LEU A 186 12.76 0.05 24.77
CA LEU A 186 13.99 -0.15 24.01
C LEU A 186 13.99 -1.50 23.26
N VAL A 187 13.59 -2.59 23.93
CA VAL A 187 13.51 -3.92 23.33
C VAL A 187 12.47 -3.93 22.20
N MET A 188 11.28 -3.37 22.43
CA MET A 188 10.24 -3.27 21.40
C MET A 188 10.71 -2.44 20.20
N LYS A 189 11.44 -1.34 20.41
CA LYS A 189 12.04 -0.54 19.33
C LYS A 189 13.06 -1.33 18.52
N ALA A 190 13.95 -2.06 19.19
CA ALA A 190 14.95 -2.89 18.52
C ALA A 190 14.31 -4.02 17.71
N MET A 191 13.27 -4.65 18.26
CA MET A 191 12.49 -5.67 17.56
C MET A 191 11.73 -5.11 16.36
N GLY A 192 11.08 -3.96 16.52
CA GLY A 192 10.38 -3.27 15.43
C GLY A 192 11.33 -2.94 14.28
N ALA A 193 12.52 -2.42 14.59
CA ALA A 193 13.55 -2.17 13.58
C ALA A 193 14.01 -3.45 12.88
N THR A 194 14.20 -4.54 13.63
CA THR A 194 14.60 -5.84 13.08
C THR A 194 13.51 -6.44 12.18
N PHE A 195 12.26 -6.40 12.64
CA PHE A 195 11.11 -6.86 11.88
C PHE A 195 10.93 -6.03 10.61
N ASN A 196 11.11 -4.71 10.66
CA ASN A 196 11.03 -3.85 9.49
C ASN A 196 12.11 -4.17 8.45
N ALA A 197 13.35 -4.39 8.89
CA ALA A 197 14.42 -4.78 7.99
C ALA A 197 14.12 -6.14 7.33
N TRP A 198 13.66 -7.10 8.12
CA TRP A 198 13.21 -8.40 7.65
C TRP A 198 12.06 -8.27 6.64
N PHE A 199 11.03 -7.51 6.99
CA PHE A 199 9.84 -7.28 6.18
C PHE A 199 10.20 -6.63 4.84
N LEU A 200 11.03 -5.58 4.82
CA LEU A 200 11.52 -4.95 3.60
C LEU A 200 12.29 -5.93 2.72
N VAL A 201 13.21 -6.72 3.30
CA VAL A 201 13.99 -7.69 2.53
C VAL A 201 13.10 -8.76 1.91
N VAL A 202 12.20 -9.34 2.71
CA VAL A 202 11.29 -10.38 2.24
C VAL A 202 10.35 -9.84 1.18
N THR A 203 9.71 -8.70 1.42
CA THR A 203 8.66 -8.19 0.53
C THR A 203 9.20 -7.46 -0.69
N GLU A 204 10.34 -6.77 -0.60
CA GLU A 204 10.83 -5.92 -1.70
C GLU A 204 11.97 -6.57 -2.50
N ALA A 205 12.86 -7.33 -1.85
CA ALA A 205 13.99 -7.96 -2.53
C ALA A 205 13.75 -9.43 -2.90
N LEU A 206 13.20 -10.23 -1.98
CA LEU A 206 13.02 -11.67 -2.20
C LEU A 206 11.70 -12.00 -2.90
N ASP A 207 10.61 -11.32 -2.53
CA ASP A 207 9.30 -11.54 -3.15
C ASP A 207 9.24 -10.86 -4.52
N ARG A 208 9.32 -11.68 -5.57
CA ARG A 208 9.36 -11.24 -6.97
C ARG A 208 7.98 -10.90 -7.53
N SER A 209 6.93 -10.90 -6.72
CA SER A 209 5.59 -10.46 -7.11
C SER A 209 5.35 -9.00 -6.74
N MET A 210 4.56 -8.29 -7.57
CA MET A 210 4.14 -6.92 -7.24
C MET A 210 3.21 -6.91 -6.01
N GLU A 211 2.38 -7.94 -5.88
CA GLU A 211 1.50 -8.17 -4.74
C GLU A 211 2.07 -9.27 -3.82
N PRO A 212 1.72 -9.33 -2.52
CA PRO A 212 2.29 -10.33 -1.61
C PRO A 212 2.00 -11.77 -2.05
N SER A 213 3.03 -12.58 -2.32
CA SER A 213 2.86 -13.99 -2.66
C SER A 213 2.78 -14.88 -1.42
N VAL A 214 2.49 -16.18 -1.59
CA VAL A 214 2.57 -17.16 -0.49
C VAL A 214 3.93 -17.13 0.18
N PHE A 215 5.01 -17.02 -0.61
CA PHE A 215 6.36 -16.93 -0.07
C PHE A 215 6.50 -15.69 0.83
N GLY A 216 6.05 -14.53 0.35
CA GLY A 216 6.07 -13.28 1.12
C GLY A 216 5.30 -13.41 2.43
N TRP A 217 4.09 -13.96 2.38
CA TRP A 217 3.25 -14.19 3.57
C TRP A 217 3.83 -15.21 4.55
N THR A 218 4.40 -16.32 4.07
CA THR A 218 5.03 -17.33 4.93
C THR A 218 6.23 -16.74 5.67
N TRP A 219 7.10 -16.00 4.99
CA TRP A 219 8.27 -15.41 5.64
C TRP A 219 7.94 -14.20 6.50
N LEU A 220 6.91 -13.43 6.14
CA LEU A 220 6.34 -12.41 7.04
C LEU A 220 5.82 -13.08 8.32
N THR A 221 5.16 -14.23 8.17
CA THR A 221 4.64 -15.01 9.28
C THR A 221 5.74 -15.49 10.21
N ILE A 222 6.75 -16.15 9.65
CA ILE A 222 7.91 -16.64 10.41
C ILE A 222 8.61 -15.47 11.10
N GLY A 223 8.85 -14.37 10.36
CA GLY A 223 9.49 -13.17 10.90
C GLY A 223 8.76 -12.63 12.12
N MET A 224 7.45 -12.38 12.01
CA MET A 224 6.64 -11.83 13.10
C MET A 224 6.61 -12.76 14.32
N VAL A 225 6.37 -14.06 14.12
CA VAL A 225 6.33 -15.07 15.19
C VAL A 225 7.67 -15.14 15.91
N VAL A 226 8.78 -15.23 15.17
CA VAL A 226 10.12 -15.33 15.75
C VAL A 226 10.49 -14.05 16.49
N THR A 227 10.23 -12.87 15.90
CA THR A 227 10.53 -11.61 16.58
C THR A 227 9.73 -11.47 17.86
N MET A 228 8.42 -11.75 17.83
CA MET A 228 7.56 -11.63 19.02
C MET A 228 7.90 -12.65 20.11
N ALA A 229 8.26 -13.88 19.72
CA ALA A 229 8.72 -14.92 20.64
C ALA A 229 10.03 -14.52 21.33
N LEU A 230 11.04 -14.08 20.56
CA LEU A 230 12.32 -13.64 21.11
C LEU A 230 12.15 -12.40 22.00
N GLY A 231 11.34 -11.44 21.56
CA GLY A 231 11.03 -10.24 22.31
C GLY A 231 10.41 -10.50 23.66
N SER A 232 9.35 -11.31 23.67
CA SER A 232 8.64 -11.68 24.89
C SER A 232 9.55 -12.45 25.83
N ALA A 233 10.40 -13.35 25.31
CA ALA A 233 11.38 -14.08 26.09
C ALA A 233 12.45 -13.17 26.71
N VAL A 234 12.90 -12.14 25.99
CA VAL A 234 13.87 -11.15 26.49
C VAL A 234 13.23 -10.24 27.55
N VAL A 235 12.10 -9.58 27.23
CA VAL A 235 11.42 -8.66 28.15
C VAL A 235 11.02 -9.35 29.46
N LEU A 236 10.28 -10.46 29.37
CA LEU A 236 9.78 -11.16 30.55
C LEU A 236 10.88 -11.94 31.26
N GLY A 237 11.92 -12.35 30.54
CA GLY A 237 13.13 -12.95 31.13
C GLY A 237 14.01 -11.95 31.88
N LEU A 238 13.94 -10.66 31.55
CA LEU A 238 14.62 -9.57 32.28
C LEU A 238 13.82 -9.09 33.49
N LEU A 239 12.51 -9.40 33.58
CA LEU A 239 11.64 -9.01 34.69
C LEU A 239 12.24 -9.21 36.10
N PRO A 240 12.95 -10.33 36.42
CA PRO A 240 13.57 -10.52 37.74
C PRO A 240 14.55 -9.42 38.17
N ALA A 241 15.16 -8.68 37.24
CA ALA A 241 16.02 -7.53 37.58
C ALA A 241 15.21 -6.37 38.20
N PHE A 242 13.93 -6.26 37.84
CA PHE A 242 13.03 -5.16 38.19
C PHE A 242 12.07 -5.49 39.33
N VAL A 243 12.25 -6.65 39.99
CA VAL A 243 11.42 -7.06 41.14
C VAL A 243 11.93 -6.38 42.42
N PRO A 244 11.07 -5.65 43.16
CA PRO A 244 11.43 -5.10 44.47
C PRO A 244 11.66 -6.26 45.47
N GLY A 245 12.76 -6.20 46.24
CA GLY A 245 13.05 -7.18 47.30
C GLY A 245 13.70 -8.52 46.91
N ALA A 246 13.91 -8.83 45.62
CA ALA A 246 14.56 -10.07 45.19
C ALA A 246 16.09 -10.07 45.42
N GLY A 247 16.54 -10.31 46.66
CA GLY A 247 17.95 -10.61 47.01
C GLY A 247 19.01 -9.58 46.58
N ASN A 248 20.29 -9.94 46.78
CA ASN A 248 21.45 -9.15 46.34
C ASN A 248 21.50 -9.06 44.80
N TRP A 249 22.11 -7.99 44.26
CA TRP A 249 22.21 -7.73 42.81
C TRP A 249 22.69 -8.94 41.99
N ARG A 250 23.63 -9.72 42.53
CA ARG A 250 24.15 -10.96 41.93
C ARG A 250 23.05 -12.01 41.70
N ALA A 251 22.12 -12.19 42.63
CA ALA A 251 21.02 -13.14 42.50
C ALA A 251 20.03 -12.72 41.40
N ARG A 252 19.81 -11.40 41.25
CA ARG A 252 18.98 -10.84 40.18
C ARG A 252 19.58 -11.09 38.80
N ILE A 253 20.88 -10.86 38.64
CA ILE A 253 21.60 -11.12 37.38
C ILE A 253 21.60 -12.61 37.03
N VAL A 254 21.80 -13.49 38.01
CA VAL A 254 21.76 -14.94 37.77
C VAL A 254 20.37 -15.37 37.27
N ALA A 255 19.30 -14.78 37.80
CA ALA A 255 17.93 -15.04 37.35
C ALA A 255 17.64 -14.52 35.93
N THR A 256 18.31 -13.45 35.47
CA THR A 256 18.16 -12.89 34.11
C THR A 256 19.13 -13.46 33.09
N ARG A 257 20.13 -14.26 33.51
CA ARG A 257 21.15 -14.87 32.64
C ARG A 257 20.60 -15.51 31.37
N PRO A 258 19.47 -16.26 31.37
CA PRO A 258 18.93 -16.83 30.14
C PRO A 258 18.48 -15.78 29.12
N ALA A 259 17.92 -14.65 29.55
CA ALA A 259 17.52 -13.56 28.67
C ALA A 259 18.73 -12.82 28.10
N LEU A 260 19.79 -12.65 28.90
CA LEU A 260 21.06 -12.08 28.46
C LEU A 260 21.75 -12.96 27.40
N ILE A 261 21.74 -14.28 27.58
CA ILE A 261 22.27 -15.23 26.59
C ILE A 261 21.46 -15.16 25.29
N LEU A 262 20.13 -15.12 25.35
CA LEU A 262 19.29 -14.95 24.16
C LEU A 262 19.59 -13.63 23.44
N THR A 263 19.75 -12.53 24.18
CA THR A 263 20.07 -11.22 23.61
C THR A 263 21.43 -11.26 22.92
N ALA A 264 22.45 -11.86 23.55
CA ALA A 264 23.77 -12.04 22.95
C ALA A 264 23.71 -12.92 21.69
N GLY A 265 22.96 -14.01 21.72
CA GLY A 265 22.74 -14.88 20.55
C GLY A 265 22.08 -14.13 19.40
N ALA A 266 21.05 -13.32 19.68
CA ALA A 266 20.39 -12.49 18.67
C ALA A 266 21.36 -11.45 18.06
N LEU A 267 22.22 -10.85 18.88
CA LEU A 267 23.26 -9.92 18.39
C LEU A 267 24.28 -10.62 17.50
N VAL A 268 24.72 -11.84 17.85
CA VAL A 268 25.62 -12.64 17.02
C VAL A 268 24.98 -13.01 15.69
N ILE A 269 23.72 -13.47 15.71
CA ILE A 269 22.97 -13.78 14.48
C ILE A 269 22.84 -12.52 13.62
N GLY A 270 22.51 -11.37 14.21
CA GLY A 270 22.47 -10.08 13.52
C GLY A 270 23.81 -9.71 12.88
N ALA A 271 24.91 -9.84 13.61
CA ALA A 271 26.26 -9.56 13.14
C ALA A 271 26.67 -10.47 11.96
N VAL A 272 26.31 -11.76 12.02
CA VAL A 272 26.58 -12.73 10.94
C VAL A 272 25.64 -12.52 9.74
N SER A 273 24.44 -12.00 9.96
CA SER A 273 23.45 -11.72 8.90
C SER A 273 23.76 -10.43 8.14
N LEU A 274 24.42 -9.45 8.76
CA LEU A 274 24.77 -8.16 8.16
C LEU A 274 25.51 -8.27 6.81
N PRO A 275 26.56 -9.12 6.66
CA PRO A 275 27.20 -9.35 5.36
C PRO A 275 26.27 -9.92 4.28
N VAL A 276 25.36 -10.82 4.65
CA VAL A 276 24.38 -11.39 3.70
C VAL A 276 23.38 -10.32 3.27
N LEU A 277 22.90 -9.52 4.22
CA LEU A 277 22.02 -8.38 3.97
C LEU A 277 22.71 -7.30 3.12
N SER A 278 24.03 -7.13 3.25
CA SER A 278 24.81 -6.18 2.42
C SER A 278 24.95 -6.60 0.95
N ARG A 279 24.66 -7.87 0.61
CA ARG A 279 24.63 -8.36 -0.79
C ARG A 279 23.31 -8.07 -1.49
N ILE A 280 22.23 -7.89 -0.72
CA ILE A 280 21.01 -7.28 -1.21
C ILE A 280 21.34 -5.80 -1.33
N ASP A 281 21.00 -5.15 -2.45
CA ASP A 281 21.13 -3.69 -2.56
C ASP A 281 20.14 -3.07 -1.56
N TYR A 282 20.58 -2.99 -0.31
CA TYR A 282 19.87 -2.63 0.90
C TYR A 282 20.75 -1.62 1.63
N LEU A 283 20.13 -0.57 2.17
CA LEU A 283 20.78 0.45 3.01
C LEU A 283 21.92 1.23 2.34
N GLY A 284 21.62 1.89 1.24
CA GLY A 284 22.31 3.13 0.87
C GLY A 284 21.29 4.22 0.62
N ASN A 285 21.64 5.49 0.86
CA ASN A 285 20.89 6.65 0.33
C ASN A 285 20.86 6.70 -1.21
N LYS A 286 21.13 5.57 -1.89
CA LYS A 286 21.18 5.44 -3.34
C LYS A 286 19.76 5.41 -3.85
N ARG A 287 19.43 6.37 -4.71
CA ARG A 287 18.12 6.44 -5.35
C ARG A 287 18.11 5.49 -6.54
N LEU A 288 16.93 5.11 -7.00
CA LEU A 288 16.78 4.30 -8.20
C LEU A 288 17.53 4.90 -9.40
N VAL A 289 17.57 6.24 -9.49
CA VAL A 289 18.33 6.98 -10.52
C VAL A 289 19.82 6.62 -10.52
N ASP A 290 20.41 6.41 -9.36
CA ASP A 290 21.84 6.13 -9.23
C ASP A 290 22.13 4.66 -9.55
N VAL A 291 21.32 3.74 -8.99
CA VAL A 291 21.57 2.30 -9.10
C VAL A 291 21.21 1.75 -10.49
N ALA A 292 20.22 2.36 -11.15
CA ALA A 292 19.85 2.04 -12.53
C ALA A 292 20.59 2.90 -13.57
N GLU A 293 21.59 3.68 -13.15
CA GLU A 293 22.48 4.46 -14.04
C GLU A 293 21.69 5.44 -14.95
N LEU A 294 20.64 6.07 -14.43
CA LEU A 294 19.73 6.94 -15.18
C LEU A 294 20.23 8.39 -15.31
N SER A 295 21.28 8.76 -14.59
CA SER A 295 21.82 10.14 -14.56
C SER A 295 22.31 10.64 -15.92
N GLY A 296 22.73 9.73 -16.81
CA GLY A 296 23.16 10.07 -18.17
C GLY A 296 22.00 10.33 -19.14
N ILE A 297 20.75 10.02 -18.77
CA ILE A 297 19.59 10.13 -19.65
C ILE A 297 19.03 11.55 -19.56
N ARG A 298 19.07 12.28 -20.68
CA ARG A 298 18.46 13.61 -20.76
C ARG A 298 16.93 13.48 -20.78
N PRO A 299 16.20 14.02 -19.79
CA PRO A 299 14.75 13.91 -19.75
C PRO A 299 14.10 14.68 -20.90
N LEU A 300 13.05 14.10 -21.49
CA LEU A 300 12.14 14.87 -22.33
C LEU A 300 11.31 15.79 -21.43
N SER A 301 11.15 17.05 -21.85
CA SER A 301 10.29 18.01 -21.16
C SER A 301 9.02 18.21 -21.96
N PHE A 302 7.87 17.85 -21.39
CA PHE A 302 6.56 18.05 -22.01
C PHE A 302 5.65 18.92 -21.16
N ARG A 303 4.85 19.77 -21.81
CA ARG A 303 3.72 20.45 -21.19
C ARG A 303 2.41 19.85 -21.67
N LEU A 304 1.54 19.55 -20.72
CA LEU A 304 0.16 19.18 -21.01
C LEU A 304 -0.63 20.43 -21.41
N VAL A 305 -1.17 20.45 -22.62
CA VAL A 305 -2.10 21.47 -23.10
C VAL A 305 -3.49 20.84 -23.16
N LYS A 306 -4.40 21.38 -22.34
CA LYS A 306 -5.82 20.98 -22.31
C LYS A 306 -6.65 21.93 -23.16
N PHE A 307 -7.52 21.36 -23.98
CA PHE A 307 -8.60 22.07 -24.65
C PHE A 307 -9.80 22.11 -23.70
N CYS A 308 -10.23 23.31 -23.28
CA CYS A 308 -11.36 23.49 -22.36
C CYS A 308 -12.42 24.39 -22.97
N ALA A 309 -13.70 24.05 -22.80
CA ALA A 309 -14.83 24.85 -23.31
C ALA A 309 -14.88 26.29 -22.73
N ASP A 310 -14.41 26.49 -21.50
CA ASP A 310 -14.31 27.82 -20.86
C ASP A 310 -12.98 28.00 -20.07
N LYS A 311 -12.74 29.23 -19.58
CA LYS A 311 -11.57 29.57 -18.74
C LYS A 311 -11.49 28.75 -17.44
N ASN A 312 -12.58 28.14 -16.99
CA ASN A 312 -12.66 27.36 -15.77
C ASN A 312 -12.63 25.84 -16.01
N CYS A 313 -12.57 25.39 -17.26
CA CYS A 313 -12.78 24.00 -17.68
C CYS A 313 -14.08 23.39 -17.12
N ARG A 314 -15.17 24.16 -17.09
CA ARG A 314 -16.53 23.65 -16.84
C ARG A 314 -17.16 23.25 -18.17
N GLU A 315 -18.10 22.30 -18.14
CA GLU A 315 -18.98 22.05 -19.28
C GLU A 315 -19.67 23.36 -19.66
N SER A 316 -19.36 23.89 -20.84
CA SER A 316 -20.01 25.12 -21.28
C SER A 316 -21.46 24.81 -21.65
N LYS A 317 -22.40 25.52 -21.01
CA LYS A 317 -23.79 25.58 -21.47
C LYS A 317 -23.94 26.36 -22.78
N ASP A 318 -22.93 27.16 -23.12
CA ASP A 318 -22.90 27.98 -24.32
C ASP A 318 -21.81 27.47 -25.29
N ARG A 319 -22.24 26.73 -26.30
CA ARG A 319 -21.36 26.08 -27.29
C ARG A 319 -20.65 27.08 -28.23
N SER A 320 -20.90 28.39 -28.07
CA SER A 320 -20.33 29.46 -28.89
C SER A 320 -19.06 30.11 -28.30
N ALA A 321 -18.73 29.84 -27.03
CA ALA A 321 -17.55 30.42 -26.39
C ALA A 321 -16.25 29.76 -26.92
N ASN A 322 -15.30 30.58 -27.37
CA ASN A 322 -13.98 30.10 -27.81
C ASN A 322 -13.30 29.27 -26.71
N PRO A 323 -12.89 28.02 -26.98
CA PRO A 323 -12.25 27.17 -25.98
C PRO A 323 -10.97 27.82 -25.44
N ALA A 324 -10.83 27.85 -24.11
CA ALA A 324 -9.61 28.29 -23.46
C ALA A 324 -8.57 27.16 -23.47
N LEU A 325 -7.31 27.50 -23.75
CA LEU A 325 -6.18 26.59 -23.57
C LEU A 325 -5.64 26.71 -22.14
N LYS A 326 -5.45 25.58 -21.46
CA LYS A 326 -4.70 25.53 -20.21
C LYS A 326 -3.41 24.74 -20.39
N THR A 327 -2.29 25.42 -20.16
CA THR A 327 -0.95 24.82 -20.16
C THR A 327 -0.55 24.44 -18.74
N GLY A 328 -0.19 23.17 -18.53
CA GLY A 328 0.33 22.68 -17.26
C GLY A 328 1.79 23.09 -17.01
N LYS A 329 2.31 22.72 -15.83
CA LYS A 329 3.74 22.76 -15.55
C LYS A 329 4.49 21.73 -16.43
N PRO A 330 5.76 21.98 -16.79
CA PRO A 330 6.57 21.00 -17.51
C PRO A 330 6.72 19.73 -16.67
N ILE A 331 6.58 18.59 -17.34
CA ILE A 331 6.78 17.25 -16.81
C ILE A 331 8.09 16.75 -17.42
N VAL A 332 9.09 16.59 -16.58
CA VAL A 332 10.44 16.10 -16.95
C VAL A 332 10.77 14.76 -16.30
N GLN A 333 10.00 14.38 -15.29
CA GLN A 333 10.23 13.20 -14.47
C GLN A 333 8.90 12.60 -14.01
N VAL A 334 8.91 11.31 -13.75
CA VAL A 334 7.76 10.56 -13.24
C VAL A 334 8.11 9.91 -11.91
N ALA A 335 7.14 9.84 -11.01
CA ALA A 335 7.36 9.22 -9.73
C ALA A 335 7.31 7.69 -9.83
N SER A 336 8.19 7.04 -9.07
CA SER A 336 8.43 5.60 -9.09
C SER A 336 8.02 4.98 -7.73
N TYR A 337 6.74 5.15 -7.38
CA TYR A 337 6.16 4.60 -6.15
C TYR A 337 5.78 3.13 -6.32
N GLY A 338 6.77 2.23 -6.22
CA GLY A 338 6.53 0.79 -6.29
C GLY A 338 6.95 -0.01 -5.06
N SER A 339 7.81 0.55 -4.22
CA SER A 339 8.27 -0.04 -2.96
C SER A 339 7.93 0.87 -1.78
N LEU A 340 7.96 0.30 -0.57
CA LEU A 340 7.81 1.03 0.69
C LEU A 340 8.87 2.12 0.90
N LEU A 341 10.04 2.00 0.27
CA LEU A 341 11.14 2.96 0.41
C LEU A 341 11.09 4.13 -0.58
N ASP A 342 10.08 4.13 -1.46
CA ASP A 342 9.95 5.06 -2.60
C ASP A 342 11.14 4.97 -3.60
N GLY A 343 10.84 4.81 -4.89
CA GLY A 343 11.86 4.87 -5.95
C GLY A 343 12.34 6.30 -6.24
N GLY A 344 11.60 7.31 -5.75
CA GLY A 344 11.80 8.70 -6.08
C GLY A 344 11.29 9.03 -7.48
N TYR A 345 12.00 9.90 -8.19
CA TYR A 345 11.64 10.34 -9.54
C TYR A 345 12.62 9.79 -10.57
N VAL A 346 12.11 9.31 -11.71
CA VAL A 346 12.92 8.86 -12.86
C VAL A 346 12.71 9.78 -14.07
N PRO A 347 13.73 9.97 -14.94
CA PRO A 347 13.63 10.82 -16.12
C PRO A 347 12.53 10.35 -17.08
N LEU A 348 11.74 11.28 -17.62
CA LEU A 348 10.73 10.99 -18.64
C LEU A 348 11.39 10.79 -20.02
N HIS A 349 11.82 9.56 -20.33
CA HIS A 349 12.42 9.23 -21.63
C HIS A 349 12.23 7.72 -21.94
N PRO A 350 12.00 7.29 -23.20
CA PRO A 350 11.94 5.86 -23.55
C PRO A 350 13.18 5.07 -23.14
N ASP A 351 14.39 5.63 -23.29
CA ASP A 351 15.64 5.00 -22.84
C ASP A 351 15.67 4.72 -21.32
N THR A 352 14.94 5.51 -20.52
CA THR A 352 14.75 5.23 -19.09
C THR A 352 14.09 3.86 -18.90
N VAL A 353 13.09 3.53 -19.72
CA VAL A 353 12.43 2.22 -19.67
C VAL A 353 13.43 1.12 -19.98
N ALA A 354 14.22 1.26 -21.03
CA ALA A 354 15.23 0.26 -21.40
C ALA A 354 16.29 0.06 -20.31
N ALA A 355 16.73 1.14 -19.65
CA ALA A 355 17.65 1.07 -18.52
C ALA A 355 17.02 0.38 -17.29
N LEU A 356 15.76 0.72 -16.97
CA LEU A 356 15.02 0.08 -15.88
C LEU A 356 14.74 -1.39 -16.15
N GLU A 357 14.44 -1.79 -17.40
CA GLU A 357 14.29 -3.19 -17.79
C GLU A 357 15.61 -3.97 -17.58
N ARG A 358 16.74 -3.42 -18.05
CA ARG A 358 18.07 -4.01 -17.82
C ARG A 358 18.39 -4.13 -16.34
N PHE A 359 18.07 -3.10 -15.56
CA PHE A 359 18.24 -3.13 -14.10
C PHE A 359 17.41 -4.26 -13.50
N VAL A 360 16.11 -4.33 -13.77
CA VAL A 360 15.19 -5.36 -13.23
C VAL A 360 15.66 -6.78 -13.57
N ALA A 361 16.14 -7.01 -14.80
CA ALA A 361 16.63 -8.31 -15.24
C ALA A 361 18.02 -8.68 -14.68
N GLY A 362 18.85 -7.68 -14.35
CA GLY A 362 20.22 -7.85 -13.88
C GLY A 362 20.38 -7.54 -12.38
N LYS A 363 21.04 -6.41 -12.06
CA LYS A 363 21.37 -5.98 -10.69
C LYS A 363 20.13 -5.91 -9.77
N GLY A 364 18.98 -5.56 -10.33
CA GLY A 364 17.70 -5.44 -9.64
C GLY A 364 17.09 -6.75 -9.17
N THR A 365 17.65 -7.92 -9.55
CA THR A 365 17.13 -9.22 -9.10
C THR A 365 17.13 -9.41 -7.58
N ASN A 366 18.09 -8.80 -6.90
CA ASN A 366 18.26 -8.82 -5.43
C ASN A 366 18.24 -7.38 -4.84
N SER A 367 17.41 -6.49 -5.39
CA SER A 367 17.32 -5.10 -4.93
C SER A 367 15.92 -4.78 -4.42
N VAL A 368 15.84 -4.04 -3.31
CA VAL A 368 14.56 -3.49 -2.79
C VAL A 368 13.94 -2.45 -3.73
N LEU A 369 14.70 -1.91 -4.68
CA LEU A 369 14.23 -0.91 -5.66
C LEU A 369 13.62 -1.54 -6.91
N ARG A 370 13.58 -2.87 -7.02
CA ARG A 370 13.07 -3.59 -8.18
C ARG A 370 11.61 -3.25 -8.52
N LYS A 371 10.72 -3.25 -7.51
CA LYS A 371 9.30 -2.93 -7.74
C LYS A 371 9.12 -1.48 -8.15
N SER A 372 9.85 -0.56 -7.50
CA SER A 372 9.93 0.83 -7.94
C SER A 372 10.38 0.93 -9.40
N ALA A 373 11.42 0.22 -9.82
CA ALA A 373 11.89 0.22 -11.20
C ALA A 373 10.81 -0.20 -12.21
N MET A 374 10.10 -1.30 -11.93
CA MET A 374 8.98 -1.73 -12.78
C MET A 374 7.86 -0.69 -12.84
N MET A 375 7.49 -0.11 -11.69
CA MET A 375 6.47 0.95 -11.63
C MET A 375 6.93 2.21 -12.36
N GLY A 376 8.17 2.65 -12.17
CA GLY A 376 8.75 3.79 -12.87
C GLY A 376 8.72 3.59 -14.39
N ALA A 377 9.10 2.40 -14.86
CA ALA A 377 9.08 2.06 -16.28
C ALA A 377 7.65 2.09 -16.87
N THR A 378 6.64 1.59 -16.13
CA THR A 378 5.24 1.70 -16.57
C THR A 378 4.72 3.14 -16.54
N GLU A 379 5.07 3.93 -15.52
CA GLU A 379 4.66 5.34 -15.40
C GLU A 379 5.29 6.23 -16.47
N VAL A 380 6.51 5.93 -16.95
CA VAL A 380 7.09 6.59 -18.13
C VAL A 380 6.17 6.39 -19.34
N TYR A 381 5.80 5.15 -19.67
CA TYR A 381 4.92 4.88 -20.81
C TYR A 381 3.53 5.49 -20.65
N LYS A 382 2.93 5.42 -19.45
CA LYS A 382 1.62 6.06 -19.18
C LYS A 382 1.69 7.57 -19.37
N THR A 383 2.75 8.22 -18.87
CA THR A 383 2.96 9.67 -19.00
C THR A 383 3.21 10.09 -20.44
N LEU A 384 3.88 9.24 -21.23
CA LEU A 384 4.07 9.43 -22.68
C LEU A 384 2.83 9.05 -23.52
N TRP A 385 1.71 8.72 -22.88
CA TRP A 385 0.46 8.28 -23.52
C TRP A 385 0.61 7.02 -24.38
N GLN A 386 1.38 6.05 -23.91
CA GLN A 386 1.64 4.77 -24.58
C GLN A 386 1.12 3.58 -23.74
N PRO A 387 -0.21 3.47 -23.54
CA PRO A 387 -0.79 2.45 -22.66
C PRO A 387 -0.52 1.02 -23.13
N ARG A 388 -0.48 0.78 -24.46
CA ARG A 388 -0.18 -0.54 -25.04
C ARG A 388 1.22 -1.02 -24.68
N GLU A 389 2.21 -0.14 -24.80
CA GLU A 389 3.59 -0.47 -24.43
C GLU A 389 3.74 -0.66 -22.92
N SER A 390 2.99 0.09 -22.10
CA SER A 390 2.93 -0.17 -20.66
C SER A 390 2.37 -1.56 -20.33
N PHE A 391 1.35 -2.05 -21.05
CA PHE A 391 0.80 -3.40 -20.82
C PHE A 391 1.75 -4.50 -21.30
N ARG A 392 2.34 -4.34 -22.49
CA ARG A 392 3.36 -5.27 -23.00
C ARG A 392 4.60 -5.33 -22.12
N LEU A 393 4.98 -4.22 -21.50
CA LEU A 393 6.10 -4.18 -20.55
C LEU A 393 5.86 -5.11 -19.35
N ILE A 394 4.66 -5.09 -18.75
CA ILE A 394 4.32 -6.00 -17.65
C ILE A 394 4.33 -7.47 -18.10
N GLU A 395 3.85 -7.74 -19.31
CA GLU A 395 3.90 -9.09 -19.90
C GLU A 395 5.34 -9.55 -20.11
N ARG A 396 6.23 -8.68 -20.62
CA ARG A 396 7.67 -8.96 -20.77
C ARG A 396 8.34 -9.25 -19.42
N PHE A 397 8.07 -8.46 -18.38
CA PHE A 397 8.58 -8.74 -17.05
C PHE A 397 8.13 -10.12 -16.54
N THR A 398 6.89 -10.50 -16.81
CA THR A 398 6.38 -11.82 -16.42
C THR A 398 7.07 -12.94 -17.21
N GLN A 399 7.20 -12.78 -18.54
CA GLN A 399 7.83 -13.77 -19.42
C GLN A 399 9.33 -13.96 -19.12
N GLN A 400 10.03 -12.91 -18.73
CA GLN A 400 11.45 -12.95 -18.37
C GLN A 400 11.69 -13.51 -16.95
N GLY A 401 10.66 -13.94 -16.22
CA GLY A 401 10.78 -14.35 -14.82
C GLY A 401 11.14 -13.20 -13.86
N SER A 402 11.09 -11.97 -14.36
CA SER A 402 11.25 -10.74 -13.58
C SER A 402 10.02 -10.43 -12.74
N MET A 403 8.89 -11.07 -12.99
CA MET A 403 7.72 -11.02 -12.12
C MET A 403 7.16 -12.44 -11.98
N LYS A 404 6.91 -12.91 -10.74
CA LYS A 404 6.43 -14.29 -10.50
C LYS A 404 5.09 -14.58 -11.21
N HIS A 405 4.18 -13.62 -11.17
CA HIS A 405 2.90 -13.62 -11.87
C HIS A 405 2.59 -12.18 -12.29
N GLY A 406 1.63 -11.97 -13.21
CA GLY A 406 1.20 -10.62 -13.58
C GLY A 406 0.65 -9.80 -12.40
N SER A 407 0.52 -8.48 -12.56
CA SER A 407 0.01 -7.58 -11.52
C SER A 407 -1.52 -7.45 -11.56
N LEU A 408 -2.16 -7.61 -10.39
CA LEU A 408 -3.59 -7.41 -10.20
C LEU A 408 -4.02 -6.00 -10.61
N LEU A 409 -3.32 -4.97 -10.12
CA LEU A 409 -3.66 -3.57 -10.43
C LEU A 409 -3.59 -3.32 -11.94
N HIS A 410 -2.53 -3.79 -12.60
CA HIS A 410 -2.37 -3.62 -14.05
C HIS A 410 -3.41 -4.39 -14.84
N THR A 411 -3.78 -5.61 -14.41
CA THR A 411 -4.89 -6.37 -15.00
C THR A 411 -6.21 -5.61 -14.89
N GLN A 412 -6.50 -5.01 -13.74
CA GLN A 412 -7.71 -4.19 -13.55
C GLN A 412 -7.70 -2.92 -14.41
N ILE A 413 -6.56 -2.24 -14.52
CA ILE A 413 -6.40 -1.05 -15.39
C ILE A 413 -6.57 -1.45 -16.86
N LYS A 414 -5.95 -2.55 -17.31
CA LYS A 414 -6.07 -3.08 -18.68
C LYS A 414 -7.52 -3.42 -19.00
N LEU A 415 -8.22 -4.13 -18.11
CA LEU A 415 -9.64 -4.45 -18.28
C LEU A 415 -10.49 -3.18 -18.33
N ALA A 416 -10.31 -2.25 -17.41
CA ALA A 416 -11.05 -0.98 -17.41
C ALA A 416 -10.85 -0.19 -18.70
N TRP A 417 -9.60 -0.15 -19.22
CA TRP A 417 -9.29 0.47 -20.49
C TRP A 417 -9.99 -0.23 -21.66
N LEU A 418 -9.98 -1.56 -21.74
CA LEU A 418 -10.67 -2.33 -22.78
C LEU A 418 -12.18 -2.14 -22.75
N THR A 419 -12.78 -2.16 -21.56
CA THR A 419 -14.22 -1.95 -21.37
C THR A 419 -14.65 -0.54 -21.78
N ARG A 420 -13.79 0.47 -21.59
CA ARG A 420 -14.22 1.87 -21.63
C ARG A 420 -13.63 2.69 -22.77
N ALA A 421 -12.37 2.54 -23.15
CA ALA A 421 -11.71 3.52 -24.03
C ALA A 421 -10.87 2.91 -25.17
N ALA A 422 -10.40 1.67 -25.05
CA ALA A 422 -9.47 1.07 -26.01
C ALA A 422 -9.99 1.10 -27.46
N PRO A 423 -9.20 1.43 -28.48
CA PRO A 423 -9.61 1.29 -29.87
C PRO A 423 -10.01 -0.15 -30.17
N ILE A 424 -10.99 -0.38 -31.03
CA ILE A 424 -11.53 -1.71 -31.34
C ILE A 424 -10.71 -2.29 -32.50
N THR A 425 -9.55 -2.86 -32.18
CA THR A 425 -8.58 -3.39 -33.17
C THR A 425 -8.34 -4.88 -32.93
N ALA A 426 -7.71 -5.57 -33.88
CA ALA A 426 -7.30 -6.97 -33.71
C ALA A 426 -6.39 -7.15 -32.48
N GLU A 427 -5.48 -6.21 -32.24
CA GLU A 427 -4.56 -6.23 -31.10
C GLU A 427 -5.30 -6.14 -29.76
N THR A 428 -6.18 -5.15 -29.59
CA THR A 428 -6.94 -4.97 -28.35
C THR A 428 -7.99 -6.05 -28.16
N ARG A 429 -8.50 -6.65 -29.25
CA ARG A 429 -9.33 -7.85 -29.19
C ARG A 429 -8.55 -9.05 -28.66
N ALA A 430 -7.34 -9.29 -29.16
CA ALA A 430 -6.47 -10.36 -28.65
C ALA A 430 -6.14 -10.17 -27.16
N MET A 431 -5.93 -8.92 -26.71
CA MET A 431 -5.78 -8.62 -25.29
C MET A 431 -7.03 -8.97 -24.46
N LEU A 432 -8.23 -8.69 -24.98
CA LEU A 432 -9.48 -9.05 -24.31
C LEU A 432 -9.70 -10.57 -24.29
N GLU A 433 -9.34 -11.27 -25.35
CA GLU A 433 -9.35 -12.74 -25.43
C GLU A 433 -8.45 -13.35 -24.36
N GLN A 434 -7.22 -12.83 -24.23
CA GLN A 434 -6.29 -13.27 -23.20
C GLN A 434 -6.85 -13.06 -21.78
N LEU A 435 -7.52 -11.93 -21.51
CA LEU A 435 -8.13 -11.65 -20.21
C LEU A 435 -9.41 -12.46 -19.94
N SER A 436 -9.98 -13.05 -20.99
CA SER A 436 -11.17 -13.90 -20.94
C SER A 436 -10.83 -15.39 -20.82
N ASP A 437 -9.55 -15.75 -20.86
CA ASP A 437 -9.06 -17.13 -20.77
C ASP A 437 -9.03 -17.57 -19.30
N ASP A 438 -9.99 -18.42 -18.92
CA ASP A 438 -10.12 -18.99 -17.57
C ASP A 438 -8.99 -19.96 -17.21
N LYS A 439 -8.20 -20.42 -18.19
CA LYS A 439 -6.96 -21.19 -17.97
C LYS A 439 -5.77 -20.31 -17.60
N ARG A 440 -5.89 -18.98 -17.75
CA ARG A 440 -4.85 -18.01 -17.38
C ARG A 440 -5.27 -17.14 -16.21
N TYR A 441 -6.55 -16.81 -16.12
CA TYR A 441 -7.09 -15.89 -15.13
C TYR A 441 -8.21 -16.55 -14.32
N PHE A 442 -8.20 -16.29 -13.02
CA PHE A 442 -9.41 -16.41 -12.22
C PHE A 442 -10.31 -15.21 -12.53
N ILE A 443 -11.55 -15.49 -12.91
CA ILE A 443 -12.54 -14.50 -13.31
C ILE A 443 -13.61 -14.38 -12.22
N GLY A 444 -13.45 -13.39 -11.34
CA GLY A 444 -14.46 -13.07 -10.32
C GLY A 444 -15.76 -12.49 -10.89
N ASN A 445 -16.73 -12.23 -10.01
CA ASN A 445 -18.09 -11.86 -10.43
C ASN A 445 -18.13 -10.46 -11.07
N ARG A 446 -17.58 -9.43 -10.41
CA ARG A 446 -17.44 -8.08 -11.01
C ARG A 446 -16.57 -8.10 -12.27
N ALA A 447 -15.51 -8.90 -12.28
CA ALA A 447 -14.67 -9.10 -13.46
C ALA A 447 -15.46 -9.69 -14.64
N SER A 448 -16.30 -10.69 -14.39
CA SER A 448 -17.20 -11.28 -15.39
C SER A 448 -18.14 -10.22 -15.98
N ALA A 449 -18.77 -9.39 -15.13
CA ALA A 449 -19.62 -8.28 -15.61
C ALA A 449 -18.84 -7.25 -16.44
N ARG A 450 -17.57 -6.96 -16.10
CA ARG A 450 -16.70 -6.05 -16.87
C ARG A 450 -16.24 -6.65 -18.20
N LEU A 451 -15.95 -7.95 -18.23
CA LEU A 451 -15.65 -8.68 -19.46
C LEU A 451 -16.89 -8.71 -20.37
N ALA A 452 -18.08 -8.90 -19.81
CA ALA A 452 -19.33 -8.83 -20.55
C ALA A 452 -19.50 -7.45 -21.22
N ALA A 453 -19.31 -6.37 -20.48
CA ALA A 453 -19.37 -5.02 -21.02
C ALA A 453 -18.28 -4.77 -22.08
N ALA A 454 -17.07 -5.31 -21.90
CA ALA A 454 -16.01 -5.22 -22.90
C ALA A 454 -16.37 -5.96 -24.19
N TRP A 455 -16.86 -7.21 -24.11
CA TRP A 455 -17.26 -7.99 -25.27
C TRP A 455 -18.43 -7.38 -26.03
N ALA A 456 -19.43 -6.84 -25.31
CA ALA A 456 -20.55 -6.12 -25.92
C ALA A 456 -20.07 -4.89 -26.71
N ARG A 457 -19.10 -4.15 -26.15
CA ARG A 457 -18.46 -3.01 -26.81
C ARG A 457 -17.67 -3.43 -28.06
N PHE A 458 -17.03 -4.59 -28.04
CA PHE A 458 -16.32 -5.16 -29.19
C PHE A 458 -17.25 -5.86 -30.21
N GLY A 459 -18.57 -5.85 -29.97
CA GLY A 459 -19.58 -6.39 -30.88
C GLY A 459 -19.84 -7.89 -30.74
N ASP A 460 -19.20 -8.58 -29.79
CA ASP A 460 -19.42 -10.02 -29.54
C ASP A 460 -20.46 -10.21 -28.43
N MET A 461 -21.73 -10.04 -28.80
CA MET A 461 -22.84 -10.15 -27.84
C MET A 461 -22.98 -11.55 -27.25
N LYS A 462 -22.64 -12.60 -28.00
CA LYS A 462 -22.69 -13.99 -27.53
C LYS A 462 -21.73 -14.21 -26.35
N ARG A 463 -20.48 -13.77 -26.48
CA ARG A 463 -19.52 -13.81 -25.36
C ARG A 463 -19.94 -12.89 -24.22
N ALA A 464 -20.47 -11.71 -24.55
CA ALA A 464 -20.93 -10.76 -23.54
C ALA A 464 -22.04 -11.34 -22.65
N GLU A 465 -23.06 -11.95 -23.25
CA GLU A 465 -24.16 -12.60 -22.54
C GLU A 465 -23.68 -13.76 -21.68
N SER A 466 -22.73 -14.57 -22.19
CA SER A 466 -22.14 -15.68 -21.43
C SER A 466 -21.45 -15.19 -20.14
N PHE A 467 -20.60 -14.16 -20.24
CA PHE A 467 -19.95 -13.58 -19.06
C PHE A 467 -20.93 -12.88 -18.10
N LEU A 468 -21.99 -12.26 -18.62
CA LEU A 468 -23.02 -11.65 -17.77
C LEU A 468 -23.82 -12.71 -17.02
N ALA A 469 -24.15 -13.82 -17.68
CA ALA A 469 -24.81 -14.97 -17.04
C ALA A 469 -23.94 -15.57 -15.92
N GLN A 470 -22.63 -15.69 -16.15
CA GLN A 470 -21.66 -16.10 -15.13
C GLN A 470 -21.66 -15.15 -13.93
N ALA A 471 -21.67 -13.83 -14.16
CA ALA A 471 -21.72 -12.83 -13.10
C ALA A 471 -23.02 -12.92 -12.29
N ARG A 472 -24.18 -13.14 -12.94
CA ARG A 472 -25.48 -13.24 -12.27
C ARG A 472 -25.61 -14.50 -11.42
N LYS A 473 -25.16 -15.65 -11.94
CA LYS A 473 -25.22 -16.95 -11.24
C LYS A 473 -24.51 -16.94 -9.87
N THR A 474 -23.49 -16.11 -9.73
CA THR A 474 -22.54 -16.15 -8.61
C THR A 474 -22.69 -14.99 -7.62
N SER A 475 -23.62 -14.05 -7.86
CA SER A 475 -23.66 -12.75 -7.15
C SER A 475 -24.96 -12.42 -6.40
N HIS A 476 -25.83 -13.42 -6.17
CA HIS A 476 -27.10 -13.26 -5.42
C HIS A 476 -27.92 -12.03 -5.87
N GLY A 477 -28.03 -11.81 -7.18
CA GLY A 477 -28.84 -10.73 -7.78
C GLY A 477 -28.17 -9.35 -7.89
N LYS A 478 -26.92 -9.19 -7.41
CA LYS A 478 -26.18 -7.91 -7.47
C LYS A 478 -26.03 -7.37 -8.90
N TYR A 479 -25.98 -8.23 -9.92
CA TYR A 479 -25.72 -7.84 -11.31
C TYR A 479 -26.93 -8.00 -12.25
N ASP A 480 -28.13 -8.27 -11.73
CA ASP A 480 -29.32 -8.51 -12.55
C ASP A 480 -29.79 -7.25 -13.30
N HIS A 481 -29.55 -6.07 -12.72
CA HIS A 481 -29.90 -4.77 -13.30
C HIS A 481 -28.97 -4.32 -14.43
N ILE A 482 -27.82 -5.00 -14.65
CA ILE A 482 -26.89 -4.64 -15.71
C ILE A 482 -27.50 -5.02 -17.06
N LYS A 483 -27.69 -4.01 -17.92
CA LYS A 483 -28.09 -4.18 -19.32
C LYS A 483 -26.87 -4.05 -20.23
N LEU A 484 -26.68 -5.02 -21.13
CA LEU A 484 -25.67 -4.92 -22.17
C LEU A 484 -26.16 -3.95 -23.24
N VAL A 485 -25.33 -2.96 -23.55
CA VAL A 485 -25.57 -2.05 -24.67
C VAL A 485 -24.62 -2.48 -25.78
N PRO A 486 -25.14 -2.92 -26.94
CA PRO A 486 -24.30 -3.24 -28.10
C PRO A 486 -23.43 -2.03 -28.46
N GLY A 487 -22.15 -2.26 -28.75
CA GLY A 487 -21.28 -1.21 -29.26
C GLY A 487 -21.84 -0.63 -30.56
N GLY A 488 -22.19 0.67 -30.56
CA GLY A 488 -22.38 1.45 -31.79
C GLY A 488 -21.08 1.53 -32.62
N PRO A 489 -21.13 1.99 -33.88
CA PRO A 489 -20.31 1.52 -35.00
C PRO A 489 -18.87 1.18 -34.66
N ILE A 490 -18.52 -0.04 -35.06
CA ILE A 490 -17.15 -0.51 -35.26
C ILE A 490 -16.62 0.31 -36.46
N ASN A 491 -15.53 1.07 -36.29
CA ASN A 491 -14.84 1.93 -37.29
C ASN A 491 -15.03 3.46 -37.16
N GLY A 492 -15.26 3.99 -35.97
CA GLY A 492 -15.18 5.43 -35.75
C GLY A 492 -13.81 6.01 -36.13
N GLN A 493 -13.77 7.18 -36.78
CA GLN A 493 -12.55 7.86 -37.20
C GLN A 493 -12.56 9.33 -36.77
N LEU A 494 -11.44 9.77 -36.20
CA LEU A 494 -11.18 11.16 -35.88
C LEU A 494 -9.85 11.59 -36.49
N SER A 495 -9.85 12.64 -37.31
CA SER A 495 -8.63 13.19 -37.89
C SER A 495 -8.54 14.69 -37.74
N GLY A 496 -7.35 15.24 -37.96
CA GLY A 496 -7.12 16.67 -38.00
C GLY A 496 -5.66 17.00 -38.23
N LYS A 497 -5.34 18.29 -38.12
CA LYS A 497 -3.99 18.82 -38.23
C LYS A 497 -3.72 19.80 -37.09
N ILE A 498 -2.60 19.67 -36.41
CA ILE A 498 -2.11 20.65 -35.42
C ILE A 498 -0.96 21.41 -36.04
N VAL A 499 -1.01 22.74 -35.94
CA VAL A 499 0.05 23.63 -36.41
C VAL A 499 0.46 24.55 -35.27
N VAL A 500 1.71 24.45 -34.82
CA VAL A 500 2.29 25.40 -33.87
C VAL A 500 3.03 26.48 -34.64
N THR A 501 2.57 27.73 -34.54
CA THR A 501 3.16 28.87 -35.26
C THR A 501 4.62 29.08 -34.85
N GLY A 502 5.52 29.12 -35.83
CA GLY A 502 6.94 29.41 -35.61
C GLY A 502 7.77 28.24 -35.04
N SER A 503 7.24 27.02 -35.06
CA SER A 503 7.95 25.80 -34.65
C SER A 503 7.53 24.59 -35.52
N SER A 504 8.39 23.58 -35.60
CA SER A 504 8.03 22.30 -36.23
C SER A 504 6.98 21.56 -35.39
N ASN A 505 6.05 20.84 -36.03
CA ASN A 505 5.08 20.00 -35.34
C ASN A 505 5.64 18.64 -34.92
N ASP A 506 6.84 18.29 -35.37
CA ASP A 506 7.45 16.99 -35.13
C ASP A 506 7.66 16.71 -33.64
N GLY A 507 7.30 15.51 -33.17
CA GLY A 507 7.45 15.11 -31.77
C GLY A 507 6.35 15.61 -30.80
N ILE A 508 5.39 16.40 -31.29
CA ILE A 508 4.18 16.74 -30.53
C ILE A 508 3.31 15.49 -30.37
N ARG A 509 2.79 15.21 -29.17
CA ARG A 509 1.87 14.07 -28.96
C ARG A 509 0.45 14.55 -28.82
N VAL A 510 -0.46 13.94 -29.55
CA VAL A 510 -1.90 14.18 -29.47
C VAL A 510 -2.55 12.97 -28.82
N GLY A 511 -3.28 13.20 -27.73
CA GLY A 511 -4.02 12.18 -27.01
C GLY A 511 -5.50 12.38 -27.24
N LEU A 512 -6.19 11.29 -27.58
CA LEU A 512 -7.64 11.23 -27.62
C LEU A 512 -8.14 10.58 -26.34
N PHE A 513 -8.99 11.30 -25.62
CA PHE A 513 -9.53 10.85 -24.35
C PHE A 513 -11.04 10.68 -24.45
N ARG A 514 -11.57 9.60 -23.86
CA ARG A 514 -13.01 9.35 -23.82
C ARG A 514 -13.57 9.76 -22.46
N LEU A 515 -14.67 10.48 -22.48
CA LEU A 515 -15.49 10.73 -21.31
C LEU A 515 -16.31 9.46 -21.02
N THR A 516 -16.19 8.93 -19.81
CA THR A 516 -16.98 7.77 -19.40
C THR A 516 -17.97 8.19 -18.34
N ASP A 517 -19.25 8.03 -18.63
CA ASP A 517 -20.29 8.04 -17.59
C ASP A 517 -20.10 6.77 -16.76
N ASP A 518 -20.00 6.90 -15.45
CA ASP A 518 -20.08 5.75 -14.56
C ASP A 518 -21.51 5.65 -14.02
N PRO A 519 -22.42 4.87 -14.66
CA PRO A 519 -23.76 4.66 -14.13
C PRO A 519 -23.74 3.84 -12.82
N THR A 520 -22.58 3.27 -12.42
CA THR A 520 -22.49 2.33 -11.28
C THR A 520 -21.96 2.94 -9.99
N VAL A 521 -21.64 4.24 -9.96
CA VAL A 521 -21.18 4.91 -8.74
C VAL A 521 -21.99 6.18 -8.49
N LYS A 522 -23.23 6.03 -8.01
CA LYS A 522 -23.80 7.05 -7.12
C LYS A 522 -23.00 6.97 -5.81
N VAL A 523 -21.87 7.68 -5.73
CA VAL A 523 -21.17 7.90 -4.46
C VAL A 523 -22.17 8.61 -3.55
N SER A 524 -22.49 8.00 -2.40
CA SER A 524 -23.31 8.67 -1.40
C SER A 524 -22.59 9.95 -0.97
N PRO A 525 -23.27 11.11 -0.84
CA PRO A 525 -22.66 12.36 -0.38
C PRO A 525 -21.90 12.24 0.97
N ALA A 526 -22.18 11.18 1.75
CA ALA A 526 -21.49 10.87 3.00
C ALA A 526 -20.02 10.43 2.81
N ASP A 527 -19.66 9.79 1.70
CA ASP A 527 -18.30 9.26 1.46
C ASP A 527 -17.30 10.34 0.99
N LEU A 528 -17.78 11.56 0.71
CA LEU A 528 -16.96 12.68 0.25
C LEU A 528 -16.35 13.53 1.38
N ARG A 529 -16.59 13.19 2.65
CA ARG A 529 -16.08 13.99 3.80
C ARG A 529 -14.69 13.61 4.31
N MET A 530 -14.03 12.58 3.78
CA MET A 530 -12.67 12.23 4.17
C MET A 530 -11.71 12.10 2.99
N GLN A 531 -11.31 13.23 2.38
CA GLN A 531 -10.02 13.34 1.70
C GLN A 531 -9.61 14.82 1.52
N LYS A 532 -9.31 15.47 2.65
CA LYS A 532 -8.42 16.65 2.69
C LYS A 532 -7.01 16.16 3.01
N SER A 533 -6.33 15.62 2.00
CA SER A 533 -4.90 15.27 2.01
C SER A 533 -4.52 15.04 0.55
N SER A 534 -3.45 15.54 -0.03
CA SER A 534 -2.36 16.42 0.40
C SER A 534 -1.90 17.16 -0.87
N LYS A 535 -1.10 18.21 -0.72
CA LYS A 535 -0.46 18.93 -1.83
C LYS A 535 0.39 17.96 -2.66
N GLY A 536 -0.12 17.51 -3.80
CA GLY A 536 0.62 16.73 -4.78
C GLY A 536 0.06 17.00 -6.17
N SER A 537 0.86 17.63 -7.02
CA SER A 537 0.48 18.04 -8.37
C SER A 537 0.35 16.85 -9.31
N THR A 538 -0.83 16.24 -9.38
CA THR A 538 -1.28 15.48 -10.55
C THR A 538 -2.43 16.26 -11.19
N PRO A 539 -2.35 16.63 -12.49
CA PRO A 539 -3.38 17.41 -13.15
C PRO A 539 -4.60 16.54 -13.51
N GLY A 540 -5.31 16.04 -12.48
CA GLY A 540 -6.50 15.22 -12.61
C GLY A 540 -7.68 15.99 -13.21
N PHE A 541 -8.35 15.38 -14.18
CA PHE A 541 -9.66 15.79 -14.68
C PHE A 541 -10.68 15.70 -13.53
N ARG A 542 -11.37 16.80 -13.20
CA ARG A 542 -12.52 16.78 -12.29
C ARG A 542 -13.72 17.48 -12.91
N SER A 543 -14.61 16.68 -13.49
CA SER A 543 -16.07 16.78 -13.31
C SER A 543 -16.64 15.38 -13.54
N ASN A 544 -16.87 14.64 -12.45
CA ASN A 544 -17.72 13.43 -12.29
C ASN A 544 -17.58 12.23 -13.27
N GLY A 545 -16.79 12.31 -14.35
CA GLY A 545 -16.49 11.24 -15.29
C GLY A 545 -15.02 10.84 -15.22
N ILE A 546 -14.74 9.54 -15.21
CA ILE A 546 -13.37 9.04 -15.34
C ILE A 546 -12.94 9.29 -16.79
N VAL A 547 -11.81 9.96 -16.96
CA VAL A 547 -11.21 10.10 -18.27
C VAL A 547 -10.21 8.99 -18.47
N LEU A 548 -10.36 8.26 -19.58
CA LEU A 548 -9.39 7.29 -20.05
C LEU A 548 -8.85 7.68 -21.43
N LEU A 549 -7.53 7.57 -21.58
CA LEU A 549 -6.87 7.69 -22.89
C LEU A 549 -7.38 6.56 -23.79
N SER A 550 -8.00 6.94 -24.91
CA SER A 550 -8.41 6.02 -25.95
C SER A 550 -7.21 5.66 -26.81
N ASP A 551 -6.60 6.63 -27.46
CA ASP A 551 -5.45 6.42 -28.35
C ASP A 551 -4.55 7.67 -28.37
N SER A 552 -3.34 7.53 -28.90
CA SER A 552 -2.40 8.64 -29.04
C SER A 552 -1.63 8.58 -30.35
N ALA A 553 -1.19 9.74 -30.83
CA ALA A 553 -0.40 9.89 -32.04
C ALA A 553 0.77 10.85 -31.80
N VAL A 554 1.95 10.50 -32.29
CA VAL A 554 3.09 11.42 -32.37
C VAL A 554 3.05 12.07 -33.75
N LEU A 555 2.98 13.40 -33.77
CA LEU A 555 2.92 14.17 -35.00
C LEU A 555 4.27 14.16 -35.71
N LYS A 556 4.20 14.10 -37.05
CA LYS A 556 5.33 14.43 -37.94
C LYS A 556 5.34 15.92 -38.23
N ALA A 557 6.31 16.39 -39.02
CA ALA A 557 6.41 17.79 -39.44
C ALA A 557 5.11 18.34 -40.08
N ASP A 558 4.36 17.51 -40.79
CA ASP A 558 3.07 17.87 -41.41
C ASP A 558 1.94 18.11 -40.39
N GLY A 559 2.13 17.76 -39.12
CA GLY A 559 1.17 18.00 -38.04
C GLY A 559 -0.13 17.19 -38.12
N ARG A 560 -0.24 16.23 -39.04
CA ARG A 560 -1.47 15.45 -39.25
C ARG A 560 -1.59 14.33 -38.22
N PHE A 561 -2.80 14.10 -37.73
CA PHE A 561 -3.13 12.93 -36.89
C PHE A 561 -4.41 12.26 -37.37
N ALA A 562 -4.51 10.96 -37.12
CA ALA A 562 -5.71 10.18 -37.35
C ALA A 562 -5.83 9.05 -36.32
N PHE A 563 -6.97 9.01 -35.65
CA PHE A 563 -7.41 7.93 -34.78
C PHE A 563 -8.47 7.12 -35.50
N ARG A 564 -8.35 5.80 -35.47
CA ARG A 564 -9.23 4.87 -36.21
C ARG A 564 -9.78 3.81 -35.26
N ASN A 565 -10.84 3.14 -35.70
CA ASN A 565 -11.47 2.05 -34.96
C ASN A 565 -11.98 2.49 -33.58
N LEU A 566 -12.46 3.73 -33.49
CA LEU A 566 -13.06 4.28 -32.27
C LEU A 566 -14.47 3.73 -32.11
N GLY A 567 -14.90 3.51 -30.86
CA GLY A 567 -16.29 3.20 -30.56
C GLY A 567 -17.15 4.47 -30.47
N ALA A 568 -18.47 4.31 -30.45
CA ALA A 568 -19.36 5.44 -30.15
C ALA A 568 -19.10 6.02 -28.74
N GLY A 569 -19.21 7.35 -28.61
CA GLY A 569 -19.04 8.05 -27.34
C GLY A 569 -18.60 9.50 -27.50
N ASP A 570 -18.38 10.13 -26.35
CA ASP A 570 -17.95 11.51 -26.23
C ASP A 570 -16.44 11.56 -25.95
N TYR A 571 -15.72 12.32 -26.77
CA TYR A 571 -14.26 12.39 -26.78
C TYR A 571 -13.76 13.82 -26.68
N TYR A 572 -12.53 14.00 -26.21
CA TYR A 572 -11.82 15.26 -26.31
C TYR A 572 -10.34 15.03 -26.61
N LEU A 573 -9.70 16.06 -27.15
CA LEU A 573 -8.28 16.03 -27.46
C LEU A 573 -7.46 16.69 -26.34
N ALA A 574 -6.22 16.26 -26.19
CA ALA A 574 -5.21 16.99 -25.44
C ALA A 574 -3.85 16.81 -26.13
N ILE A 575 -2.91 17.69 -25.80
CA ILE A 575 -1.57 17.66 -26.40
C ILE A 575 -0.51 17.58 -25.32
N LEU A 576 0.53 16.75 -25.53
CA LEU A 576 1.82 16.91 -24.89
C LEU A 576 2.75 17.64 -25.85
N LEU A 577 3.07 18.89 -25.51
CA LEU A 577 3.91 19.76 -26.30
C LEU A 577 5.34 19.76 -25.73
N PRO A 578 6.38 19.43 -26.52
CA PRO A 578 7.76 19.59 -26.08
C PRO A 578 8.05 21.02 -25.63
N ASP A 579 8.64 21.18 -24.45
CA ASP A 579 8.87 22.49 -23.82
C ASP A 579 9.80 23.39 -24.64
N GLU A 580 10.75 22.80 -25.36
CA GLU A 580 11.62 23.49 -26.32
C GLU A 580 10.83 24.25 -27.40
N LYS A 581 9.66 23.73 -27.81
CA LYS A 581 8.80 24.38 -28.81
C LYS A 581 8.09 25.62 -28.28
N LEU A 582 8.04 25.78 -26.96
CA LEU A 582 7.49 26.96 -26.31
C LEU A 582 8.51 28.09 -26.14
N LYS A 583 9.81 27.85 -26.38
CA LYS A 583 10.88 28.85 -26.24
C LYS A 583 10.81 29.63 -24.91
N GLY A 584 10.53 28.94 -23.82
CA GLY A 584 10.40 29.52 -22.47
C GLY A 584 9.08 30.24 -22.17
N LYS A 585 8.18 30.37 -23.15
CA LYS A 585 6.89 31.03 -22.96
C LYS A 585 5.86 30.07 -22.34
N THR A 586 4.94 30.62 -21.56
CA THR A 586 3.93 29.82 -20.83
C THR A 586 2.52 29.96 -21.40
N ALA A 587 2.28 31.01 -22.20
CA ALA A 587 0.99 31.31 -22.77
C ALA A 587 0.84 30.71 -24.17
N LEU A 588 -0.27 30.00 -24.39
CA LEU A 588 -0.69 29.45 -25.68
C LEU A 588 -2.08 29.96 -25.99
N THR A 589 -2.31 30.35 -27.25
CA THR A 589 -3.66 30.60 -27.78
C THR A 589 -3.95 29.68 -28.94
N GLY A 590 -5.20 29.23 -29.06
CA GLY A 590 -5.63 28.29 -30.08
C GLY A 590 -6.71 28.88 -30.98
N VAL A 591 -6.69 28.52 -32.25
CA VAL A 591 -7.75 28.77 -33.24
C VAL A 591 -8.28 27.42 -33.73
N ASN A 592 -9.60 27.31 -33.93
CA ASN A 592 -10.30 26.06 -34.27
C ASN A 592 -10.04 24.95 -33.25
N VAL A 593 -9.98 25.30 -31.97
CA VAL A 593 -9.86 24.30 -30.91
C VAL A 593 -11.15 23.49 -30.84
N PRO A 594 -11.11 22.16 -30.94
CA PRO A 594 -12.30 21.35 -30.79
C PRO A 594 -12.69 21.25 -29.31
N ASP A 595 -13.98 21.38 -29.04
CA ASP A 595 -14.59 21.06 -27.75
C ASP A 595 -14.90 19.54 -27.67
N LEU A 596 -16.05 19.16 -27.10
CA LEU A 596 -16.51 17.77 -27.05
C LEU A 596 -16.80 17.23 -28.46
N ILE A 597 -16.12 16.14 -28.80
CA ILE A 597 -16.20 15.44 -30.07
C ILE A 597 -17.09 14.21 -29.87
N LYS A 598 -18.32 14.28 -30.38
CA LYS A 598 -19.26 13.15 -30.34
C LYS A 598 -19.08 12.25 -31.55
N LEU A 599 -18.96 10.95 -31.31
CA LEU A 599 -19.01 9.90 -32.33
C LEU A 599 -20.22 8.99 -32.08
N SER A 600 -20.99 8.72 -33.14
CA SER A 600 -22.21 7.90 -33.08
C SER A 600 -22.37 7.10 -34.38
N ALA A 601 -23.43 6.26 -34.46
CA ALA A 601 -23.79 5.58 -35.71
C ALA A 601 -24.02 6.56 -36.87
N ALA A 602 -24.67 7.70 -36.60
CA ALA A 602 -24.93 8.74 -37.59
C ALA A 602 -23.69 9.57 -37.94
N VAL A 603 -22.74 9.70 -37.00
CA VAL A 603 -21.50 10.50 -37.17
C VAL A 603 -20.31 9.63 -36.79
N SER A 604 -19.95 8.72 -37.69
CA SER A 604 -18.84 7.77 -37.47
C SER A 604 -17.47 8.35 -37.84
N ARG A 605 -17.43 9.40 -38.68
CA ARG A 605 -16.19 10.07 -39.09
C ARG A 605 -16.26 11.55 -38.77
N ARG A 606 -15.19 12.10 -38.20
CA ARG A 606 -15.08 13.52 -37.90
C ARG A 606 -13.68 14.03 -38.19
N ASP A 607 -13.60 15.13 -38.93
CA ASP A 607 -12.39 15.91 -39.10
C ASP A 607 -12.51 17.18 -38.26
N VAL A 608 -11.57 17.42 -37.35
CA VAL A 608 -11.53 18.66 -36.55
C VAL A 608 -10.83 19.81 -37.27
N GLY A 609 -10.39 19.59 -38.51
CA GLY A 609 -9.74 20.59 -39.35
C GLY A 609 -8.33 20.93 -38.86
N VAL A 610 -7.93 22.18 -39.11
CA VAL A 610 -6.61 22.70 -38.74
C VAL A 610 -6.71 23.49 -37.43
N ILE A 611 -6.16 22.92 -36.37
CA ILE A 611 -5.99 23.54 -35.05
C ILE A 611 -4.68 24.33 -35.08
N ARG A 612 -4.76 25.65 -34.97
CA ARG A 612 -3.56 26.52 -34.95
C ARG A 612 -3.27 26.94 -33.53
N LEU A 613 -2.04 26.71 -33.08
CA LEU A 613 -1.54 27.09 -31.76
C LEU A 613 -0.48 28.17 -31.92
N THR A 614 -0.68 29.30 -31.27
CA THR A 614 0.28 30.41 -31.27
C THR A 614 0.85 30.57 -29.88
N VAL A 615 2.18 30.52 -29.78
CA VAL A 615 2.93 30.73 -28.55
C VAL A 615 3.04 32.24 -28.31
N LYS A 616 2.51 32.72 -27.18
CA LYS A 616 2.47 34.15 -26.83
C LYS A 616 3.64 34.54 -25.96
#